data_AF-A0A6L6YI69-F1
#
_entry.id   AF-A0A6L6YI69-F1
#
_cell.length_a   1.000
_cell.length_b   1.000
_cell.length_c   1.000
_cell.angle_alpha   90.00
_cell.angle_beta   90.00
_cell.angle_gamma   90.00
#
_symmetry.space_group_name_H-M   'P 1'
#
loop_
_entity.id
_entity.type
_entity.pdbx_description
1 polymer ?
#
loop_
_entity_poly.entity_id
_entity_poly.type
_entity_poly.pdbx_seq_one_letter_code
_entity_poly.pdbx_strand_id
1 'polypeptide(L)'
;MLKAKKNSTKSSVRADSSASRGNAQEITADYWLILEKDTEADIDDLIEFKGLRLKIIGLHVRFSIRGEHDHTEALCKIWNEADDD
;
A
#
# COMPACT_ATOMS: atom_id res chain seq x y z
N MET A 1 38.03 -7.87 29.09
CA MET A 1 36.68 -8.38 29.37
C MET A 1 35.86 -7.25 29.99
N LEU A 2 34.94 -6.62 29.25
CA LEU A 2 34.12 -5.50 29.73
C LEU A 2 32.75 -6.03 30.17
N LYS A 3 32.35 -5.78 31.42
CA LYS A 3 30.99 -6.06 31.92
C LYS A 3 30.12 -4.81 31.75
N ALA A 4 29.13 -4.87 30.86
CA ALA A 4 28.09 -3.85 30.75
C ALA A 4 26.95 -4.16 31.74
N LYS A 5 26.66 -3.23 32.65
CA LYS A 5 25.57 -3.33 33.63
C LYS A 5 24.34 -2.61 33.08
N LYS A 6 23.30 -3.35 32.69
CA LYS A 6 22.03 -2.80 32.19
C LYS A 6 21.20 -2.29 33.37
N ASN A 7 21.10 -0.98 33.53
CA ASN A 7 20.14 -0.38 34.47
C ASN A 7 18.86 -0.05 33.69
N SER A 8 17.94 -1.00 33.61
CA SER A 8 16.66 -0.81 32.90
C SER A 8 15.64 -0.22 33.87
N THR A 9 15.63 1.11 34.01
CA THR A 9 14.48 1.81 34.58
C THR A 9 13.28 1.56 33.67
N LYS A 10 12.25 0.85 34.15
CA LYS A 10 10.99 0.69 33.39
C LYS A 10 10.37 2.07 33.21
N SER A 11 10.48 2.67 32.03
CA SER A 11 9.58 3.73 31.62
C SER A 11 8.28 3.07 31.17
N SER A 12 7.18 3.31 31.89
CA SER A 12 5.85 2.99 31.38
C SER A 12 5.49 4.08 30.38
N VAL A 13 5.71 3.83 29.10
CA VAL A 13 5.12 4.66 28.04
C VAL A 13 3.62 4.36 28.09
N ARG A 14 2.83 5.30 28.60
CA ARG A 14 1.39 5.31 28.36
C ARG A 14 1.23 5.74 26.90
N ALA A 15 1.19 4.76 26.01
CA ALA A 15 0.61 4.99 24.71
C ALA A 15 -0.86 5.32 24.99
N ASP A 16 -1.29 6.54 24.67
CA ASP A 16 -2.72 6.82 24.57
C ASP A 16 -3.31 5.71 23.69
N SER A 17 -4.28 4.98 24.22
CA SER A 17 -5.02 3.95 23.51
C SER A 17 -5.97 4.56 22.47
N SER A 18 -5.52 5.60 21.77
CA SER A 18 -6.06 6.13 20.52
C SER A 18 -5.54 5.34 19.31
N ALA A 19 -4.92 4.17 19.54
CA ALA A 19 -4.89 3.09 18.56
C ALA A 19 -6.35 2.84 18.14
N SER A 20 -6.72 3.46 17.04
CA SER A 20 -8.04 3.39 16.47
C SER A 20 -8.35 1.92 16.25
N ARG A 21 -9.19 1.38 17.12
CA ARG A 21 -10.02 0.20 16.80
C ARG A 21 -11.11 0.61 15.81
N GLY A 22 -10.75 1.47 14.85
CA GLY A 22 -11.56 1.74 13.68
C GLY A 22 -11.45 0.51 12.81
N ASN A 23 -12.54 0.16 12.15
CA ASN A 23 -12.56 -0.83 11.08
C ASN A 23 -11.62 -0.38 9.95
N ALA A 24 -10.31 -0.49 10.15
CA ALA A 24 -9.34 -0.36 9.09
C ALA A 24 -9.56 -1.59 8.22
N GLN A 25 -10.40 -1.43 7.19
CA GLN A 25 -10.39 -2.38 6.09
C GLN A 25 -9.03 -2.22 5.43
N GLU A 26 -8.15 -3.16 5.76
CA GLU A 26 -6.86 -3.27 5.10
C GLU A 26 -7.13 -3.76 3.68
N ILE A 27 -7.03 -2.84 2.72
CA ILE A 27 -7.03 -3.20 1.31
C ILE A 27 -5.69 -3.89 1.06
N THR A 28 -5.67 -5.21 1.10
CA THR A 28 -4.48 -5.99 0.73
C THR A 28 -4.36 -6.02 -0.79
N ALA A 29 -3.23 -5.54 -1.30
CA ALA A 29 -2.87 -5.63 -2.70
C ALA A 29 -1.72 -6.63 -2.88
N ASP A 30 -1.75 -7.40 -3.95
CA ASP A 30 -0.66 -8.32 -4.30
C ASP A 30 0.48 -7.58 -4.99
N TYR A 31 0.14 -6.53 -5.76
CA TYR A 31 1.08 -5.71 -6.51
C TYR A 31 0.78 -4.22 -6.34
N TRP A 32 1.85 -3.42 -6.39
CA TRP A 32 1.80 -1.97 -6.40
C TRP A 32 2.59 -1.49 -7.62
N LEU A 33 1.87 -1.02 -8.63
CA LEU A 33 2.43 -0.55 -9.88
C LEU A 33 2.52 0.98 -9.88
N ILE A 34 3.58 1.50 -10.51
CA ILE A 34 3.75 2.93 -10.76
C ILE A 34 3.45 3.16 -12.23
N LEU A 35 2.36 3.88 -12.50
CA LEU A 35 1.94 4.29 -13.83
C LEU A 35 2.51 5.68 -14.12
N GLU A 36 2.97 5.89 -15.35
CA GLU A 36 3.39 7.22 -15.79
C GLU A 36 2.21 8.19 -15.70
N LYS A 37 2.49 9.48 -15.45
CA LYS A 37 1.47 10.51 -15.26
C LYS A 37 0.42 10.58 -16.38
N ASP A 38 0.79 10.24 -17.61
CA ASP A 38 -0.07 10.32 -18.79
C ASP A 38 -0.75 8.97 -19.11
N THR A 39 -0.58 7.95 -18.25
CA THR A 39 -1.23 6.65 -18.39
C THR A 39 -2.67 6.73 -17.87
N GLU A 40 -3.63 6.53 -18.75
CA GLU A 40 -5.03 6.34 -18.38
C GLU A 40 -5.25 4.93 -17.82
N ALA A 41 -5.85 4.84 -16.63
CA ALA A 41 -6.22 3.59 -15.99
C ALA A 41 -7.39 3.86 -15.04
N ASP A 42 -8.32 2.92 -14.97
CA ASP A 42 -9.48 2.95 -14.10
C ASP A 42 -9.49 1.77 -13.12
N ILE A 43 -10.25 1.90 -12.04
CA ILE A 43 -10.50 0.77 -11.14
C ILE A 43 -11.25 -0.31 -11.94
N ASP A 44 -10.96 -1.57 -11.64
CA ASP A 44 -11.42 -2.77 -12.35
C ASP A 44 -10.76 -3.06 -13.70
N ASP A 45 -9.86 -2.19 -14.20
CA ASP A 45 -9.05 -2.51 -15.36
C ASP A 45 -8.14 -3.73 -15.13
N LEU A 46 -7.89 -4.48 -16.20
CA LEU A 46 -6.99 -5.62 -16.22
C LEU A 46 -5.66 -5.25 -16.87
N ILE A 47 -4.58 -5.42 -16.12
CA ILE A 47 -3.20 -5.25 -16.58
C ILE A 47 -2.60 -6.62 -16.84
N GLU A 48 -2.03 -6.80 -18.03
CA GLU A 48 -1.22 -7.98 -18.35
C GLU A 48 0.27 -7.70 -18.15
N PHE A 49 0.90 -8.42 -17.23
CA PHE A 49 2.33 -8.26 -16.94
C PHE A 49 3.01 -9.60 -16.75
N LYS A 50 3.99 -9.92 -17.60
CA LYS A 50 4.79 -11.17 -17.55
C LYS A 50 3.92 -12.45 -17.47
N GLY A 51 2.78 -12.47 -18.18
CA GLY A 51 1.85 -13.60 -18.19
C GLY A 51 0.92 -13.69 -16.97
N LEU A 52 0.94 -12.69 -16.09
CA LEU A 52 -0.05 -12.50 -15.03
C LEU A 52 -1.12 -11.52 -15.49
N ARG A 53 -2.36 -11.75 -15.07
CA ARG A 53 -3.45 -10.78 -15.15
C ARG A 53 -3.67 -10.18 -13.78
N LEU A 54 -3.64 -8.86 -13.71
CA LEU A 54 -3.78 -8.10 -12.48
C LEU A 54 -4.98 -7.17 -12.61
N LYS A 55 -5.91 -7.21 -11.64
CA LYS A 55 -7.04 -6.28 -11.58
C LYS A 55 -6.71 -5.10 -10.69
N ILE A 56 -6.92 -3.88 -11.18
CA ILE A 56 -6.74 -2.66 -10.41
C ILE A 56 -7.85 -2.57 -9.37
N ILE A 57 -7.48 -2.52 -8.09
CA ILE A 57 -8.41 -2.40 -6.96
C ILE A 57 -8.30 -1.04 -6.27
N GLY A 58 -7.32 -0.21 -6.65
CA GLY A 58 -7.15 1.14 -6.13
C GLY A 58 -6.19 1.95 -6.96
N LEU A 59 -6.47 3.26 -7.06
CA LEU A 59 -5.65 4.24 -7.76
C LEU A 59 -5.36 5.42 -6.83
N HIS A 60 -4.10 5.83 -6.78
CA HIS A 60 -3.66 6.97 -5.99
C HIS A 60 -2.77 7.90 -6.81
N VAL A 61 -3.27 9.09 -7.11
CA VAL A 61 -2.48 10.14 -7.76
C VAL A 61 -1.47 10.70 -6.78
N ARG A 62 -0.20 10.73 -7.17
CA ARG A 62 0.90 11.33 -6.40
C ARG A 62 1.35 12.61 -7.06
N PHE A 63 1.61 13.61 -6.22
CA PHE A 63 2.04 14.93 -6.64
C PHE A 63 3.48 15.18 -6.22
N SER A 64 4.23 15.87 -7.07
CA SER A 64 5.55 16.39 -6.74
C SER A 64 5.46 17.49 -5.69
N ILE A 65 6.61 17.92 -5.14
CA ILE A 65 6.67 19.07 -4.21
C ILE A 65 6.17 20.38 -4.83
N ARG A 66 6.11 20.45 -6.17
CA ARG A 66 5.58 21.59 -6.91
C ARG A 66 4.05 21.53 -7.09
N GLY A 67 3.41 20.44 -6.67
CA GLY A 67 1.97 20.19 -6.86
C GLY A 67 1.62 19.65 -8.24
N GLU A 68 2.61 19.29 -9.06
CA GLU A 68 2.40 18.69 -10.39
C GLU A 68 2.17 17.19 -10.27
N HIS A 69 1.34 16.61 -11.14
CA HIS A 69 1.14 15.16 -11.20
C HIS A 69 2.43 14.47 -11.61
N ASP A 70 2.97 13.67 -10.69
CA ASP A 70 4.25 12.98 -10.85
C ASP A 70 4.02 11.57 -11.42
N HIS A 71 3.16 10.79 -10.76
CA HIS A 71 2.78 9.45 -11.19
C HIS A 71 1.46 9.03 -10.52
N THR A 72 0.87 7.95 -11.01
CA THR A 72 -0.28 7.29 -10.37
C THR A 72 0.14 5.92 -9.86
N GLU A 73 -0.18 5.65 -8.60
CA GLU A 73 0.01 4.35 -7.99
C GLU A 73 -1.23 3.48 -8.20
N ALA A 74 -1.06 2.30 -8.80
CA ALA A 74 -2.12 1.32 -8.98
C ALA A 74 -1.90 0.13 -8.05
N LEU A 75 -2.81 -0.05 -7.10
CA LEU A 75 -2.90 -1.23 -6.26
C LEU A 75 -3.65 -2.31 -7.03
N CYS A 76 -3.04 -3.49 -7.17
CA CYS A 76 -3.58 -4.56 -7.99
C CYS A 76 -3.65 -5.88 -7.22
N LYS A 77 -4.64 -6.70 -7.56
CA LYS A 77 -4.71 -8.11 -7.16
C LYS A 77 -4.49 -9.01 -8.36
N ILE A 78 -3.96 -10.21 -8.11
CA ILE A 78 -3.96 -11.26 -9.12
C ILE A 78 -5.42 -11.59 -9.47
N TRP A 79 -5.72 -11.61 -10.76
CA TRP A 79 -7.05 -11.91 -11.26
C TRP A 79 -7.05 -13.26 -11.99
N ASN A 80 -7.96 -14.15 -11.59
CA ASN A 80 -8.25 -15.37 -12.32
C ASN A 80 -9.71 -15.32 -12.81
N GLU A 81 -9.96 -15.90 -13.98
CA GLU A 81 -11.28 -15.91 -14.63
C GLU A 81 -12.38 -16.59 -13.79
N ALA A 82 -12.00 -17.42 -12.81
CA ALA A 82 -12.92 -18.08 -11.88
C ALA A 82 -13.41 -17.17 -10.72
N ASP A 83 -12.88 -15.96 -10.58
CA ASP A 83 -13.22 -15.04 -9.49
C ASP A 83 -14.44 -14.13 -9.81
N ASP A 84 -14.96 -14.17 -11.05
CA ASP A 84 -16.10 -13.35 -11.53
C ASP A 84 -17.43 -14.14 -11.71
N ASP A 85 -17.49 -15.41 -11.27
CA ASP A 85 -18.72 -16.25 -11.20
C ASP A 85 -19.36 -16.24 -9.78
#